data_AF-A7IFT5-F1
#
_entry.id   AF-A7IFT5-F1
#
_cell.length_a   1.000
_cell.length_b   1.000
_cell.length_c   1.000
_cell.angle_alpha   90.00
_cell.angle_beta   90.00
_cell.angle_gamma   90.00
#
_symmetry.space_group_name_H-M   'P 1'
#
loop_
_entity.id
_entity.type
_entity.pdbx_description
1 polymer ?
#
loop_
_entity_poly.entity_id
_entity_poly.type
_entity_poly.pdbx_seq_one_letter_code
_entity_poly.pdbx_strand_id
1 'polypeptide(L)'
;MPRKITPPKPSVATEAAAAKPDAATPGVSAPAKPRAAPASALPAAKAGTGSGKAGAKDKARAGAAKGAAKSPAKGDAKGGAKGAAQATAQAPAKVPAKVPAKAPAKPAAKSAPSGKRKPATPPPASPAPRRNKAVANAAAAAHGKTLLVWSEEEIAEAFARFEAQDPEPKGELNHTDAFTLLVAVVLSAQATDTGVNKATTGLFAAAATPAAMVTLGEEEVARRIRTLGLYRGKAKNVVELSRLLLERHAGMVPRDREALEALPGVGRKTANVVLNIAFGAPTIAVDTHLFRVANRTGLAPGPTPLAVELGLEARIPDRFKLHAHHWLILHGRYICKASRPECGRCIIADLCRWPEKRF
;
A
#
# COMPACT_ATOMS: atom_id res chain seq x y z
N MET A 1 -7.64 46.59 36.91
CA MET A 1 -7.23 47.45 35.77
C MET A 1 -6.89 46.60 34.54
N PRO A 2 -7.88 46.12 33.76
CA PRO A 2 -7.60 45.50 32.46
C PRO A 2 -7.10 46.55 31.46
N ARG A 3 -6.01 46.28 30.74
CA ARG A 3 -5.49 47.19 29.71
C ARG A 3 -6.38 47.12 28.46
N LYS A 4 -6.82 48.27 27.94
CA LYS A 4 -7.58 48.36 26.69
C LYS A 4 -6.71 47.89 25.52
N ILE A 5 -7.22 46.98 24.70
CA ILE A 5 -6.63 46.60 23.42
C ILE A 5 -7.25 47.49 22.35
N THR A 6 -6.43 48.29 21.66
CA THR A 6 -6.88 49.16 20.57
C THR A 6 -6.68 48.43 19.23
N PRO A 7 -7.70 48.34 18.36
CA PRO A 7 -7.53 47.74 17.03
C PRO A 7 -6.67 48.63 16.12
N PRO A 8 -5.89 48.06 15.19
CA PRO A 8 -5.13 48.82 14.20
C PRO A 8 -6.06 49.51 13.19
N LYS A 9 -5.64 50.68 12.70
CA LYS A 9 -6.35 51.41 11.63
C LYS A 9 -6.17 50.71 10.27
N PRO A 10 -7.16 50.77 9.36
CA PRO A 10 -6.97 50.32 7.98
C PRO A 10 -5.96 51.23 7.27
N SER A 11 -5.06 50.62 6.48
CA SER A 11 -4.14 51.34 5.59
C SER A 11 -4.86 51.79 4.33
N VAL A 12 -4.58 53.03 3.89
CA VAL A 12 -5.21 53.66 2.72
C VAL A 12 -4.79 52.97 1.43
N ALA A 13 -5.72 52.77 0.50
CA ALA A 13 -5.43 52.29 -0.84
C ALA A 13 -4.86 53.42 -1.72
N THR A 14 -3.85 53.12 -2.53
CA THR A 14 -3.41 53.98 -3.63
C THR A 14 -3.73 53.33 -4.97
N GLU A 15 -4.40 54.11 -5.82
CA GLU A 15 -4.90 53.73 -7.14
C GLU A 15 -4.00 54.37 -8.21
N ALA A 16 -3.58 53.62 -9.23
CA ALA A 16 -2.75 54.15 -10.30
C ALA A 16 -2.92 53.42 -11.64
N ALA A 17 -3.26 54.20 -12.68
CA ALA A 17 -3.03 53.97 -14.10
C ALA A 17 -3.48 52.62 -14.72
N ALA A 18 -4.66 52.64 -15.35
CA ALA A 18 -4.98 51.69 -16.41
C ALA A 18 -4.28 52.07 -17.73
N ALA A 19 -3.90 51.07 -18.53
CA ALA A 19 -3.57 51.22 -19.94
C ALA A 19 -4.51 50.35 -20.79
N LYS A 20 -4.92 50.84 -21.97
CA LYS A 20 -5.79 50.13 -22.92
C LYS A 20 -5.04 49.73 -24.19
N PRO A 21 -5.56 48.77 -24.98
CA PRO A 21 -4.75 48.00 -25.94
C PRO A 21 -4.78 48.56 -27.36
N ASP A 22 -3.88 48.06 -28.20
CA ASP A 22 -3.89 48.27 -29.65
C ASP A 22 -3.56 47.01 -30.47
N ALA A 23 -4.17 46.95 -31.66
CA ALA A 23 -3.87 46.14 -32.87
C ALA A 23 -3.57 44.62 -32.82
N ALA A 24 -4.30 43.88 -33.67
CA ALA A 24 -3.99 42.50 -34.11
C ALA A 24 -2.78 42.46 -35.09
N THR A 25 -2.18 41.33 -35.50
CA THR A 25 -2.72 40.22 -36.36
C THR A 25 -1.55 39.23 -36.67
N PRO A 26 -1.72 38.12 -37.42
CA PRO A 26 -2.52 36.90 -37.22
C PRO A 26 -1.69 35.73 -36.60
N GLY A 27 -2.34 34.59 -36.29
CA GLY A 27 -1.68 33.39 -35.73
C GLY A 27 -1.34 32.29 -36.76
N VAL A 28 -0.85 31.13 -36.28
CA VAL A 28 -0.83 29.83 -37.02
C VAL A 28 -0.71 28.64 -36.03
N SER A 29 -1.40 27.54 -36.35
CA SER A 29 -1.26 26.15 -35.82
C SER A 29 -1.29 25.85 -34.31
N ALA A 30 -2.28 25.06 -33.89
CA ALA A 30 -2.30 24.30 -32.63
C ALA A 30 -1.73 22.87 -32.80
N PRO A 31 -1.18 22.24 -31.74
CA PRO A 31 -0.73 20.84 -31.79
C PRO A 31 -1.92 19.86 -31.83
N ALA A 32 -1.75 18.75 -32.56
CA ALA A 32 -2.83 17.82 -32.88
C ALA A 32 -3.09 16.74 -31.82
N LYS A 33 -4.32 16.18 -31.83
CA LYS A 33 -4.71 14.99 -31.06
C LYS A 33 -3.87 13.76 -31.50
N PRO A 34 -3.46 12.87 -30.57
CA PRO A 34 -2.97 11.55 -30.95
C PRO A 34 -4.10 10.73 -31.62
N ARG A 35 -3.79 10.07 -32.74
CA ARG A 35 -4.71 9.16 -33.44
C ARG A 35 -4.69 7.78 -32.78
N ALA A 36 -5.83 7.08 -32.83
CA ALA A 36 -5.90 5.66 -32.51
C ALA A 36 -5.11 4.81 -33.53
N ALA A 37 -4.48 3.73 -33.06
CA ALA A 37 -3.84 2.73 -33.91
C ALA A 37 -4.89 1.73 -34.46
N PRO A 38 -4.77 1.26 -35.71
CA PRO A 38 -5.73 0.33 -36.31
C PRO A 38 -5.50 -1.12 -35.87
N ALA A 39 -6.57 -1.88 -35.77
CA ALA A 39 -6.50 -3.34 -35.74
C ALA A 39 -6.34 -3.89 -37.17
N SER A 40 -5.49 -4.90 -37.33
CA SER A 40 -5.28 -5.63 -38.59
C SER A 40 -5.38 -7.14 -38.33
N ALA A 41 -6.10 -7.87 -39.17
CA ALA A 41 -6.37 -9.30 -38.98
C ALA A 41 -6.10 -10.11 -40.25
N LEU A 42 -5.36 -11.22 -40.07
CA LEU A 42 -5.32 -12.46 -40.89
C LEU A 42 -5.00 -12.36 -42.39
N PRO A 43 -4.16 -13.30 -42.87
CA PRO A 43 -4.68 -14.36 -43.76
C PRO A 43 -4.03 -15.74 -43.49
N ALA A 44 -4.44 -16.87 -44.07
CA ALA A 44 -5.75 -17.34 -44.57
C ALA A 44 -5.63 -18.85 -44.95
N ALA A 45 -6.73 -19.61 -44.93
CA ALA A 45 -6.87 -20.92 -45.60
C ALA A 45 -8.36 -21.20 -45.90
N LYS A 46 -8.65 -22.08 -46.87
CA LYS A 46 -10.03 -22.35 -47.38
C LYS A 46 -10.33 -23.86 -47.53
N ALA A 47 -11.62 -24.15 -47.66
CA ALA A 47 -12.29 -25.40 -48.08
C ALA A 47 -12.33 -26.54 -47.04
N GLY A 48 -13.43 -27.31 -46.95
CA GLY A 48 -14.71 -27.12 -47.64
C GLY A 48 -15.80 -28.16 -47.32
N THR A 49 -17.06 -27.81 -47.64
CA THR A 49 -18.24 -28.69 -47.89
C THR A 49 -18.53 -29.87 -46.96
N GLY A 50 -19.65 -29.80 -46.23
CA GLY A 50 -20.30 -30.96 -45.60
C GLY A 50 -21.71 -30.60 -45.08
N SER A 51 -22.72 -31.43 -45.36
CA SER A 51 -24.11 -31.23 -44.93
C SER A 51 -24.59 -32.46 -44.15
N GLY A 52 -25.40 -32.28 -43.11
CA GLY A 52 -25.90 -33.40 -42.29
C GLY A 52 -26.88 -32.99 -41.19
N LYS A 53 -28.02 -33.69 -41.10
CA LYS A 53 -29.08 -33.49 -40.09
C LYS A 53 -28.75 -34.18 -38.76
N ALA A 54 -29.32 -33.63 -37.68
CA ALA A 54 -29.94 -34.27 -36.50
C ALA A 54 -29.48 -35.67 -36.01
N GLY A 55 -29.35 -35.83 -34.69
CA GLY A 55 -29.27 -37.15 -34.06
C GLY A 55 -29.14 -37.07 -32.53
N ALA A 56 -30.00 -37.78 -31.80
CA ALA A 56 -30.03 -37.76 -30.35
C ALA A 56 -29.26 -38.94 -29.70
N LYS A 57 -28.90 -38.74 -28.42
CA LYS A 57 -28.82 -39.74 -27.33
C LYS A 57 -27.58 -40.67 -27.15
N ASP A 58 -27.37 -40.91 -25.84
CA ASP A 58 -26.88 -42.11 -25.14
C ASP A 58 -25.39 -42.59 -25.22
N LYS A 59 -24.78 -42.58 -24.02
CA LYS A 59 -23.99 -43.66 -23.37
C LYS A 59 -22.63 -44.16 -23.91
N ALA A 60 -21.59 -43.66 -23.21
CA ALA A 60 -20.82 -44.40 -22.19
C ALA A 60 -19.52 -45.19 -22.52
N ARG A 61 -18.64 -45.17 -21.49
CA ARG A 61 -17.74 -46.23 -20.99
C ARG A 61 -16.34 -46.43 -21.61
N ALA A 62 -15.35 -45.84 -20.93
CA ALA A 62 -14.03 -46.39 -20.52
C ALA A 62 -13.00 -46.86 -21.58
N GLY A 63 -11.72 -46.58 -21.28
CA GLY A 63 -10.56 -47.20 -21.93
C GLY A 63 -9.25 -46.61 -21.38
N ALA A 64 -8.43 -47.40 -20.68
CA ALA A 64 -7.20 -46.93 -20.05
C ALA A 64 -6.04 -47.95 -20.21
N ALA A 65 -4.98 -47.52 -20.91
CA ALA A 65 -3.62 -48.07 -20.88
C ALA A 65 -2.69 -46.95 -21.44
N LYS A 66 -1.56 -46.56 -20.84
CA LYS A 66 -0.32 -47.32 -20.55
C LYS A 66 0.32 -47.94 -21.80
N GLY A 67 1.38 -47.28 -22.28
CA GLY A 67 2.40 -47.81 -23.20
C GLY A 67 3.68 -47.01 -23.02
N ALA A 68 4.85 -47.65 -23.01
CA ALA A 68 6.12 -46.99 -22.67
C ALA A 68 7.33 -47.57 -23.42
N ALA A 69 8.40 -46.76 -23.42
CA ALA A 69 9.82 -47.11 -23.58
C ALA A 69 10.47 -47.12 -24.98
N LYS A 70 11.80 -46.86 -24.92
CA LYS A 70 12.91 -47.11 -25.85
C LYS A 70 13.13 -46.22 -27.09
N SER A 71 14.17 -45.40 -26.99
CA SER A 71 15.11 -45.11 -28.08
C SER A 71 16.01 -46.32 -28.40
N PRO A 72 16.58 -46.37 -29.62
CA PRO A 72 18.04 -46.28 -29.82
C PRO A 72 18.39 -45.40 -31.06
N ALA A 73 19.62 -45.29 -31.58
CA ALA A 73 20.93 -44.95 -30.99
C ALA A 73 22.01 -44.80 -32.10
N LYS A 74 22.90 -43.79 -32.02
CA LYS A 74 24.22 -43.63 -32.70
C LYS A 74 24.31 -43.49 -34.24
N GLY A 75 25.50 -43.06 -34.71
CA GLY A 75 25.86 -42.62 -36.08
C GLY A 75 26.06 -41.09 -36.14
N ASP A 76 27.25 -40.47 -35.98
CA ASP A 76 28.55 -40.59 -36.69
C ASP A 76 28.45 -40.23 -38.18
N ALA A 77 29.18 -39.26 -38.77
CA ALA A 77 30.13 -38.23 -38.25
C ALA A 77 30.14 -37.02 -39.26
N LYS A 78 31.16 -36.19 -39.61
CA LYS A 78 32.63 -36.14 -39.37
C LYS A 78 33.26 -34.77 -39.78
N GLY A 79 33.89 -34.05 -38.85
CA GLY A 79 34.88 -32.96 -39.13
C GLY A 79 34.36 -31.51 -39.30
N GLY A 80 35.15 -30.46 -39.01
CA GLY A 80 36.45 -30.43 -38.31
C GLY A 80 37.27 -29.13 -38.47
N ALA A 81 38.22 -28.87 -37.54
CA ALA A 81 39.28 -27.83 -37.55
C ALA A 81 38.80 -26.35 -37.48
N LYS A 82 39.53 -25.34 -36.94
CA LYS A 82 40.75 -25.14 -36.10
C LYS A 82 40.62 -23.69 -35.54
N GLY A 83 41.23 -23.20 -34.45
CA GLY A 83 42.09 -23.73 -33.37
C GLY A 83 41.89 -22.83 -32.11
N ALA A 84 42.46 -23.00 -30.91
CA ALA A 84 43.70 -23.62 -30.42
C ALA A 84 44.83 -22.62 -30.03
N ALA A 85 44.70 -22.00 -28.84
CA ALA A 85 45.78 -21.48 -27.98
C ALA A 85 45.22 -21.35 -26.54
N GLN A 86 45.61 -22.19 -25.57
CA GLN A 86 46.75 -21.97 -24.64
C GLN A 86 46.56 -20.69 -23.78
N ALA A 87 46.22 -20.71 -22.48
CA ALA A 87 46.52 -21.56 -21.32
C ALA A 87 47.85 -21.27 -20.60
N THR A 88 47.74 -20.73 -19.38
CA THR A 88 48.75 -20.78 -18.31
C THR A 88 48.05 -20.99 -16.97
N ALA A 89 48.66 -21.77 -16.08
CA ALA A 89 48.22 -21.95 -14.70
C ALA A 89 49.37 -21.52 -13.76
N GLN A 90 49.06 -21.03 -12.55
CA GLN A 90 50.00 -21.06 -11.43
C GLN A 90 49.38 -20.81 -10.05
N ALA A 91 49.63 -21.79 -9.18
CA ALA A 91 49.64 -21.79 -7.72
C ALA A 91 50.48 -23.03 -7.31
N PRO A 92 50.94 -23.22 -6.05
CA PRO A 92 50.68 -22.42 -4.84
C PRO A 92 51.95 -22.02 -4.06
N ALA A 93 51.79 -21.25 -2.96
CA ALA A 93 52.85 -21.07 -1.96
C ALA A 93 52.33 -21.06 -0.50
N LYS A 94 52.91 -22.00 0.26
CA LYS A 94 52.86 -22.31 1.70
C LYS A 94 52.51 -21.20 2.72
N VAL A 95 51.79 -21.66 3.76
CA VAL A 95 51.68 -21.07 5.12
C VAL A 95 52.88 -21.50 5.98
N PRO A 96 53.23 -20.74 7.05
CA PRO A 96 53.47 -21.40 8.35
C PRO A 96 52.70 -20.72 9.50
N ALA A 97 52.19 -21.54 10.43
CA ALA A 97 51.48 -21.07 11.62
C ALA A 97 52.42 -20.98 12.83
N LYS A 98 52.07 -20.17 13.85
CA LYS A 98 52.70 -20.25 15.18
C LYS A 98 51.73 -19.87 16.31
N VAL A 99 51.55 -20.78 17.26
CA VAL A 99 50.86 -20.60 18.55
C VAL A 99 51.62 -21.38 19.62
N PRO A 100 51.84 -20.79 20.80
CA PRO A 100 51.67 -21.49 22.09
C PRO A 100 50.49 -20.86 22.85
N ALA A 101 49.58 -21.60 23.48
CA ALA A 101 49.76 -22.39 24.71
C ALA A 101 50.16 -21.51 25.93
N LYS A 102 49.62 -21.67 27.15
CA LYS A 102 48.87 -22.80 27.75
C LYS A 102 48.03 -22.30 28.94
N ALA A 103 46.92 -22.97 29.27
CA ALA A 103 46.19 -22.77 30.53
C ALA A 103 46.59 -23.80 31.61
N PRO A 104 46.40 -23.50 32.91
CA PRO A 104 46.14 -24.50 33.94
C PRO A 104 44.70 -24.40 34.50
N ALA A 105 44.29 -25.38 35.31
CA ALA A 105 42.89 -25.68 35.60
C ALA A 105 42.42 -25.33 37.02
N LYS A 106 41.09 -25.48 37.22
CA LYS A 106 40.40 -25.58 38.52
C LYS A 106 41.07 -26.56 39.50
N PRO A 107 40.85 -26.34 40.81
CA PRO A 107 40.32 -27.35 41.71
C PRO A 107 38.80 -27.14 41.95
N ALA A 108 38.14 -28.11 42.59
CA ALA A 108 36.68 -28.14 42.74
C ALA A 108 36.18 -28.15 44.19
N ALA A 109 34.95 -27.64 44.35
CA ALA A 109 33.95 -27.94 45.39
C ALA A 109 34.36 -28.09 46.87
N LYS A 110 33.73 -27.26 47.72
CA LYS A 110 33.21 -27.69 49.03
C LYS A 110 31.71 -27.35 49.11
N SER A 111 30.98 -28.08 49.95
CA SER A 111 29.51 -28.18 49.97
C SER A 111 28.80 -27.13 50.84
N ALA A 112 27.46 -27.11 50.76
CA ALA A 112 26.56 -26.11 51.36
C ALA A 112 26.52 -26.15 52.91
N PRO A 113 25.83 -25.16 53.53
CA PRO A 113 24.44 -25.45 53.91
C PRO A 113 23.40 -24.43 53.40
N SER A 114 22.13 -24.81 53.46
CA SER A 114 21.00 -24.10 52.84
C SER A 114 20.33 -23.06 53.74
N GLY A 115 20.55 -21.77 53.45
CA GLY A 115 19.77 -20.68 54.04
C GLY A 115 18.35 -20.59 53.44
N LYS A 116 17.32 -20.70 54.28
CA LYS A 116 15.90 -20.61 53.86
C LYS A 116 15.57 -19.22 53.29
N ARG A 117 15.45 -19.10 51.97
CA ARG A 117 15.00 -17.85 51.31
C ARG A 117 13.47 -17.84 51.16
N LYS A 118 12.82 -16.80 51.70
CA LYS A 118 11.36 -16.57 51.60
C LYS A 118 10.94 -16.50 50.13
N PRO A 119 9.78 -17.07 49.72
CA PRO A 119 9.27 -16.85 48.37
C PRO A 119 9.00 -15.36 48.15
N ALA A 120 9.50 -14.82 47.04
CA ALA A 120 9.25 -13.43 46.67
C ALA A 120 7.90 -13.31 45.95
N THR A 121 7.03 -12.44 46.46
CA THR A 121 5.75 -12.11 45.81
C THR A 121 6.02 -11.54 44.41
N PRO A 122 5.32 -11.97 43.35
CA PRO A 122 5.46 -11.36 42.04
C PRO A 122 5.06 -9.88 42.07
N PRO A 123 5.74 -8.99 41.33
CA PRO A 123 5.35 -7.59 41.23
C PRO A 123 3.97 -7.46 40.56
N PRO A 124 3.13 -6.48 40.96
CA PRO A 124 1.83 -6.28 40.35
C PRO A 124 1.98 -5.90 38.86
N ALA A 125 1.13 -6.49 38.02
CA ALA A 125 1.18 -6.27 36.58
C ALA A 125 0.95 -4.79 36.22
N SER A 126 1.81 -4.24 35.38
CA SER A 126 1.66 -2.86 34.88
C SER A 126 0.32 -2.71 34.13
N PRO A 127 -0.45 -1.63 34.37
CA PRO A 127 -1.78 -1.47 33.76
C PRO A 127 -1.66 -1.35 32.24
N ALA A 128 -2.42 -2.17 31.52
CA ALA A 128 -2.44 -2.19 30.06
C ALA A 128 -2.82 -0.81 29.47
N PRO A 129 -2.26 -0.43 28.30
CA PRO A 129 -2.53 0.87 27.69
C PRO A 129 -4.02 1.01 27.36
N ARG A 130 -4.66 2.02 27.97
CA ARG A 130 -6.08 2.33 27.80
C ARG A 130 -6.39 2.82 26.38
N ARG A 131 -6.55 1.89 25.43
CA ARG A 131 -7.20 2.16 24.14
C ARG A 131 -8.62 2.66 24.44
N ASN A 132 -8.94 3.89 24.03
CA ASN A 132 -10.24 4.51 24.25
C ASN A 132 -11.35 3.86 23.38
N LYS A 133 -11.77 2.64 23.74
CA LYS A 133 -13.02 2.00 23.27
C LYS A 133 -14.21 2.97 23.40
N ALA A 134 -14.19 3.82 24.42
CA ALA A 134 -15.20 4.85 24.66
C ALA A 134 -15.51 5.72 23.43
N VAL A 135 -14.53 6.12 22.61
CA VAL A 135 -14.79 7.04 21.47
C VAL A 135 -15.45 6.32 20.29
N ALA A 136 -15.09 5.05 20.04
CA ALA A 136 -15.74 4.24 19.01
C ALA A 136 -17.14 3.79 19.46
N ASN A 137 -17.27 3.32 20.70
CA ASN A 137 -18.53 2.82 21.24
C ASN A 137 -19.53 3.95 21.53
N ALA A 138 -19.09 5.17 21.90
CA ALA A 138 -20.02 6.29 22.13
C ALA A 138 -20.79 6.67 20.85
N ALA A 139 -20.13 6.69 19.68
CA ALA A 139 -20.81 6.99 18.42
C ALA A 139 -21.88 5.94 18.05
N ALA A 140 -21.67 4.67 18.41
CA ALA A 140 -22.63 3.59 18.17
C ALA A 140 -23.72 3.48 19.26
N ALA A 141 -23.41 3.81 20.52
CA ALA A 141 -24.31 3.64 21.66
C ALA A 141 -25.12 4.89 22.01
N ALA A 142 -24.65 6.10 21.66
CA ALA A 142 -25.37 7.36 21.92
C ALA A 142 -26.48 7.64 20.90
N HIS A 143 -26.66 6.79 19.88
CA HIS A 143 -27.68 6.95 18.85
C HIS A 143 -28.54 5.67 18.78
N GLY A 144 -29.42 5.49 19.77
CA GLY A 144 -30.46 4.45 19.79
C GLY A 144 -31.57 4.62 18.73
N LYS A 145 -31.27 5.33 17.64
CA LYS A 145 -32.05 5.40 16.40
C LYS A 145 -31.13 4.91 15.29
N THR A 146 -31.51 3.84 14.61
CA THR A 146 -30.79 3.36 13.43
C THR A 146 -30.61 4.52 12.46
N LEU A 147 -29.37 4.93 12.19
CA LEU A 147 -29.10 5.93 11.17
C LEU A 147 -29.64 5.40 9.84
N LEU A 148 -30.48 6.21 9.18
CA LEU A 148 -30.98 5.84 7.86
C LEU A 148 -29.78 5.60 6.93
N VAL A 149 -29.82 4.48 6.24
CA VAL A 149 -28.78 4.06 5.31
C VAL A 149 -29.09 4.68 3.95
N TRP A 150 -28.07 5.15 3.21
CA TRP A 150 -28.26 5.72 1.87
C TRP A 150 -28.87 4.70 0.90
N SER A 151 -29.72 5.17 -0.01
CA SER A 151 -30.16 4.37 -1.16
C SER A 151 -29.04 4.19 -2.21
N GLU A 152 -29.24 3.36 -3.22
CA GLU A 152 -28.23 3.15 -4.27
C GLU A 152 -28.07 4.40 -5.14
N GLU A 153 -29.14 5.14 -5.37
CA GLU A 153 -29.15 6.44 -6.07
C GLU A 153 -28.39 7.49 -5.27
N GLU A 154 -28.57 7.57 -3.96
CA GLU A 154 -27.83 8.50 -3.09
C GLU A 154 -26.33 8.18 -3.03
N ILE A 155 -25.96 6.89 -3.07
CA ILE A 155 -24.56 6.47 -3.20
C ILE A 155 -24.02 6.89 -4.57
N ALA A 156 -24.74 6.61 -5.66
CA ALA A 156 -24.32 6.95 -7.00
C ALA A 156 -24.15 8.47 -7.20
N GLU A 157 -25.06 9.28 -6.66
CA GLU A 157 -24.99 10.75 -6.63
C GLU A 157 -23.81 11.24 -5.78
N ALA A 158 -23.64 10.71 -4.56
CA ALA A 158 -22.52 11.08 -3.70
C ALA A 158 -21.16 10.85 -4.40
N PHE A 159 -21.01 9.71 -5.09
CA PHE A 159 -19.79 9.41 -5.82
C PHE A 159 -19.66 10.15 -7.15
N ALA A 160 -20.76 10.47 -7.84
CA ALA A 160 -20.72 11.36 -9.01
C ALA A 160 -20.24 12.78 -8.64
N ARG A 161 -20.62 13.31 -7.46
CA ARG A 161 -20.09 14.58 -6.96
C ARG A 161 -18.62 14.52 -6.57
N PHE A 162 -18.16 13.39 -6.02
CA PHE A 162 -16.72 13.17 -5.78
C PHE A 162 -15.92 13.11 -7.10
N GLU A 163 -16.41 12.34 -8.07
CA GLU A 163 -15.87 12.20 -9.43
C GLU A 163 -15.81 13.56 -10.17
N ALA A 164 -16.84 14.40 -10.02
CA ALA A 164 -16.87 15.74 -10.59
C ALA A 164 -15.95 16.76 -9.87
N GLN A 165 -15.66 16.57 -8.58
CA GLN A 165 -14.76 17.45 -7.83
C GLN A 165 -13.27 17.11 -8.08
N ASP A 166 -12.94 15.83 -8.20
CA ASP A 166 -11.58 15.31 -8.38
C ASP A 166 -11.64 13.98 -9.14
N PRO A 167 -11.48 13.96 -10.48
CA PRO A 167 -11.65 12.74 -11.27
C PRO A 167 -10.56 11.66 -11.04
N GLU A 168 -9.35 12.05 -10.65
CA GLU A 168 -8.22 11.14 -10.41
C GLU A 168 -7.61 11.38 -9.01
N PRO A 169 -8.35 11.10 -7.93
CA PRO A 169 -7.92 11.38 -6.57
C PRO A 169 -6.71 10.53 -6.19
N LYS A 170 -5.67 11.15 -5.62
CA LYS A 170 -4.36 10.54 -5.34
C LYS A 170 -4.00 10.61 -3.87
N GLY A 171 -3.24 9.61 -3.40
CA GLY A 171 -2.74 9.56 -2.02
C GLY A 171 -1.63 10.57 -1.75
N GLU A 172 -1.53 11.05 -0.50
CA GLU A 172 -0.54 12.06 -0.08
C GLU A 172 0.90 11.52 0.10
N LEU A 173 1.14 10.21 -0.11
CA LEU A 173 2.46 9.60 0.09
C LEU A 173 3.30 9.62 -1.19
N ASN A 174 4.48 10.24 -1.14
CA ASN A 174 5.39 10.35 -2.27
C ASN A 174 6.03 8.99 -2.60
N HIS A 175 5.85 8.53 -3.84
CA HIS A 175 6.39 7.28 -4.37
C HIS A 175 6.60 7.39 -5.90
N THR A 176 7.40 6.50 -6.47
CA THR A 176 7.68 6.40 -7.92
C THR A 176 7.16 5.10 -8.54
N ASP A 177 6.89 4.09 -7.71
CA ASP A 177 6.62 2.71 -8.10
C ASP A 177 5.97 1.94 -6.93
N ALA A 178 5.66 0.66 -7.15
CA ALA A 178 5.03 -0.20 -6.16
C ALA A 178 5.89 -0.46 -4.90
N PHE A 179 7.22 -0.47 -5.01
CA PHE A 179 8.12 -0.73 -3.88
C PHE A 179 8.31 0.51 -3.02
N THR A 180 8.57 1.67 -3.63
CA THR A 180 8.62 2.95 -2.92
C THR A 180 7.28 3.27 -2.26
N LEU A 181 6.15 2.93 -2.88
CA LEU A 181 4.83 2.97 -2.23
C LEU A 181 4.78 2.05 -1.01
N LEU A 182 5.07 0.75 -1.18
CA LEU A 182 5.00 -0.24 -0.12
C LEU A 182 5.81 0.19 1.11
N VAL A 183 7.03 0.68 0.89
CA VAL A 183 7.88 1.23 1.96
C VAL A 183 7.22 2.47 2.59
N ALA A 184 6.72 3.43 1.80
CA ALA A 184 6.05 4.63 2.34
C ALA A 184 4.81 4.29 3.21
N VAL A 185 3.99 3.31 2.81
CA VAL A 185 2.80 2.88 3.58
C VAL A 185 3.19 2.10 4.85
N VAL A 186 4.26 1.28 4.81
CA VAL A 186 4.82 0.65 6.03
C VAL A 186 5.39 1.71 7.00
N LEU A 187 5.98 2.78 6.46
CA LEU A 187 6.49 3.91 7.26
C LEU A 187 5.39 4.83 7.83
N SER A 188 4.20 4.90 7.21
CA SER A 188 3.08 5.74 7.67
C SER A 188 2.35 5.21 8.91
N ALA A 189 2.60 3.96 9.31
CA ALA A 189 2.07 3.40 10.55
C ALA A 189 2.41 4.27 11.78
N GLN A 190 1.41 4.95 12.35
CA GLN A 190 1.56 5.94 13.43
C GLN A 190 2.51 7.11 13.11
N ALA A 191 2.55 7.56 11.85
CA ALA A 191 3.19 8.80 11.41
C ALA A 191 2.19 9.67 10.61
N THR A 192 2.57 10.92 10.33
CA THR A 192 1.85 11.76 9.36
C THR A 192 2.50 11.61 7.98
N ASP A 193 1.70 11.70 6.91
CA ASP A 193 2.21 11.51 5.54
C ASP A 193 3.26 12.58 5.17
N THR A 194 3.09 13.82 5.64
CA THR A 194 4.12 14.87 5.56
C THR A 194 5.43 14.50 6.27
N GLY A 195 5.34 13.75 7.39
CA GLY A 195 6.52 13.25 8.11
C GLY A 195 7.19 12.10 7.36
N VAL A 196 6.41 11.18 6.80
CA VAL A 196 6.91 10.10 5.93
C VAL A 196 7.61 10.68 4.72
N ASN A 197 6.96 11.58 3.96
CA ASN A 197 7.53 12.18 2.75
C ASN A 197 8.89 12.87 3.02
N LYS A 198 9.03 13.56 4.16
CA LYS A 198 10.31 14.16 4.56
C LYS A 198 11.40 13.12 4.86
N ALA A 199 11.04 11.96 5.39
CA ALA A 199 11.96 10.86 5.66
C ALA A 199 12.27 10.03 4.39
N THR A 200 11.30 9.83 3.50
CA THR A 200 11.46 9.02 2.30
C THR A 200 12.27 9.70 1.20
N THR A 201 12.22 11.03 1.05
CA THR A 201 13.09 11.75 0.08
C THR A 201 14.55 11.37 0.23
N GLY A 202 15.08 11.41 1.47
CA GLY A 202 16.47 11.03 1.76
C GLY A 202 16.72 9.52 1.75
N LEU A 203 15.69 8.69 1.92
CA LEU A 203 15.79 7.22 1.85
C LEU A 203 15.85 6.75 0.40
N PHE A 204 14.87 7.11 -0.43
CA PHE A 204 14.75 6.64 -1.81
C PHE A 204 15.85 7.18 -2.72
N ALA A 205 16.39 8.38 -2.43
CA ALA A 205 17.59 8.90 -3.10
C ALA A 205 18.86 8.03 -2.89
N ALA A 206 18.87 7.14 -1.89
CA ALA A 206 19.94 6.16 -1.67
C ALA A 206 19.51 4.71 -1.93
N ALA A 207 18.23 4.39 -1.72
CA ALA A 207 17.68 3.05 -1.86
C ALA A 207 16.20 3.09 -2.32
N ALA A 208 15.99 3.14 -3.64
CA ALA A 208 14.67 3.03 -4.28
C ALA A 208 14.32 1.60 -4.76
N THR A 209 15.15 0.58 -4.47
CA THR A 209 14.90 -0.82 -4.86
C THR A 209 15.11 -1.77 -3.67
N PRO A 210 14.52 -2.98 -3.67
CA PRO A 210 14.73 -3.95 -2.58
C PRO A 210 16.21 -4.32 -2.39
N ALA A 211 16.95 -4.49 -3.50
CA ALA A 211 18.38 -4.76 -3.46
C ALA A 211 19.16 -3.63 -2.78
N ALA A 212 18.94 -2.38 -3.21
CA ALA A 212 19.60 -1.22 -2.61
C ALA A 212 19.21 -1.03 -1.14
N MET A 213 17.96 -1.34 -0.76
CA MET A 213 17.49 -1.26 0.63
C MET A 213 18.17 -2.30 1.54
N VAL A 214 18.38 -3.53 1.05
CA VAL A 214 19.15 -4.57 1.76
C VAL A 214 20.63 -4.19 1.86
N THR A 215 21.23 -3.66 0.78
CA THR A 215 22.63 -3.17 0.79
C THR A 215 22.83 -1.98 1.73
N LEU A 216 21.83 -1.10 1.87
CA LEU A 216 21.89 0.06 2.77
C LEU A 216 21.86 -0.36 4.26
N GLY A 217 21.14 -1.43 4.59
CA GLY A 217 21.14 -2.07 5.91
C GLY A 217 20.32 -1.34 7.00
N GLU A 218 19.96 -2.08 8.06
CA GLU A 218 19.00 -1.62 9.08
C GLU A 218 19.46 -0.33 9.78
N GLU A 219 20.74 -0.19 10.10
CA GLU A 219 21.25 0.98 10.85
C GLU A 219 21.14 2.29 10.06
N GLU A 220 21.47 2.28 8.76
CA GLU A 220 21.45 3.48 7.92
C GLU A 220 20.02 3.82 7.47
N VAL A 221 19.18 2.81 7.21
CA VAL A 221 17.73 3.01 7.07
C VAL A 221 17.17 3.67 8.33
N ALA A 222 17.44 3.10 9.52
CA ALA A 222 17.01 3.65 10.81
C ALA A 222 17.54 5.08 11.05
N ARG A 223 18.76 5.39 10.61
CA ARG A 223 19.36 6.74 10.67
C ARG A 223 18.59 7.74 9.81
N ARG A 224 18.19 7.35 8.59
CA ARG A 224 17.42 8.20 7.66
C ARG A 224 15.98 8.42 8.13
N ILE A 225 15.31 7.38 8.60
CA ILE A 225 13.92 7.47 9.10
C ILE A 225 13.80 7.83 10.60
N ARG A 226 14.88 8.27 11.25
CA ARG A 226 14.94 8.55 12.71
C ARG A 226 13.94 9.59 13.22
N THR A 227 13.38 10.40 12.33
CA THR A 227 12.33 11.40 12.61
C THR A 227 10.95 10.78 12.80
N LEU A 228 10.75 9.51 12.44
CA LEU A 228 9.47 8.82 12.55
C LEU A 228 9.32 8.12 13.90
N GLY A 229 8.09 8.08 14.42
CA GLY A 229 7.73 7.18 15.51
C GLY A 229 8.01 5.72 15.12
N LEU A 230 8.52 4.94 16.08
CA LEU A 230 8.86 3.51 15.95
C LEU A 230 9.96 3.19 14.91
N TYR A 231 10.83 4.15 14.57
CA TYR A 231 11.78 4.03 13.46
C TYR A 231 12.67 2.77 13.46
N ARG A 232 13.11 2.26 14.62
CA ARG A 232 13.93 1.02 14.67
C ARG A 232 13.17 -0.20 14.14
N GLY A 233 11.96 -0.45 14.66
CA GLY A 233 11.11 -1.55 14.18
C GLY A 233 10.68 -1.37 12.73
N LYS A 234 10.47 -0.12 12.29
CA LYS A 234 10.20 0.21 10.88
C LYS A 234 11.39 -0.10 9.97
N ALA A 235 12.60 0.27 10.36
CA ALA A 235 13.82 0.00 9.58
C ALA A 235 14.05 -1.51 9.43
N LYS A 236 13.93 -2.26 10.53
CA LYS A 236 13.98 -3.73 10.51
C LYS A 236 12.96 -4.32 9.53
N ASN A 237 11.71 -3.89 9.61
CA ASN A 237 10.64 -4.34 8.73
C ASN A 237 10.92 -3.99 7.26
N VAL A 238 11.39 -2.77 6.97
CA VAL A 238 11.70 -2.31 5.61
C VAL A 238 12.87 -3.06 4.98
N VAL A 239 13.91 -3.41 5.75
CA VAL A 239 15.04 -4.22 5.25
C VAL A 239 14.62 -5.69 5.08
N GLU A 240 13.91 -6.27 6.05
CA GLU A 240 13.48 -7.67 5.98
C GLU A 240 12.42 -7.90 4.90
N LEU A 241 11.44 -7.00 4.72
CA LEU A 241 10.50 -7.11 3.59
C LEU A 241 11.26 -7.00 2.26
N SER A 242 12.29 -6.15 2.16
CA SER A 242 13.11 -6.03 0.95
C SER A 242 13.88 -7.31 0.66
N ARG A 243 14.41 -7.99 1.69
CA ARG A 243 15.03 -9.32 1.57
C ARG A 243 14.02 -10.37 1.09
N LEU A 244 12.83 -10.41 1.69
CA LEU A 244 11.78 -11.36 1.31
C LEU A 244 11.24 -11.12 -0.11
N LEU A 245 11.16 -9.88 -0.57
CA LEU A 245 10.83 -9.56 -1.97
C LEU A 245 11.86 -10.15 -2.94
N LEU A 246 13.15 -10.04 -2.65
CA LEU A 246 14.21 -10.65 -3.47
C LEU A 246 14.12 -12.18 -3.48
N GLU A 247 13.98 -12.80 -2.30
CA GLU A 247 14.01 -14.26 -2.14
C GLU A 247 12.76 -14.99 -2.63
N ARG A 248 11.58 -14.37 -2.52
CA ARG A 248 10.28 -15.04 -2.79
C ARG A 248 9.51 -14.46 -3.97
N HIS A 249 9.84 -13.25 -4.40
CA HIS A 249 9.10 -12.49 -5.40
C HIS A 249 9.98 -11.85 -6.49
N ALA A 250 11.24 -12.32 -6.62
CA ALA A 250 12.23 -11.85 -7.60
C ALA A 250 12.47 -10.32 -7.59
N GLY A 251 12.33 -9.68 -6.43
CA GLY A 251 12.45 -8.23 -6.25
C GLY A 251 11.20 -7.43 -6.61
N MET A 252 10.11 -8.07 -7.03
CA MET A 252 8.86 -7.41 -7.40
C MET A 252 7.86 -7.43 -6.24
N VAL A 253 7.13 -6.34 -6.03
CA VAL A 253 6.01 -6.31 -5.08
C VAL A 253 4.88 -7.21 -5.59
N PRO A 254 4.42 -8.21 -4.80
CA PRO A 254 3.37 -9.13 -5.25
C PRO A 254 2.02 -8.43 -5.40
N ARG A 255 1.23 -8.88 -6.39
CA ARG A 255 -0.15 -8.42 -6.65
C ARG A 255 -1.22 -9.23 -5.89
N ASP A 256 -0.80 -10.03 -4.93
CA ASP A 256 -1.65 -10.85 -4.08
C ASP A 256 -1.68 -10.30 -2.65
N ARG A 257 -2.86 -10.33 -2.02
CA ARG A 257 -3.06 -9.85 -0.66
C ARG A 257 -2.40 -10.74 0.37
N GLU A 258 -2.49 -12.07 0.23
CA GLU A 258 -1.91 -12.99 1.22
C GLU A 258 -0.37 -12.94 1.19
N ALA A 259 0.23 -12.86 0.01
CA ALA A 259 1.67 -12.60 -0.17
C ALA A 259 2.11 -11.24 0.39
N LEU A 260 1.28 -10.19 0.27
CA LEU A 260 1.54 -8.89 0.90
C LEU A 260 1.42 -8.97 2.43
N GLU A 261 0.34 -9.54 2.98
CA GLU A 261 0.14 -9.72 4.43
C GLU A 261 1.21 -10.62 5.09
N ALA A 262 1.96 -11.41 4.31
CA ALA A 262 3.13 -12.17 4.78
C ALA A 262 4.43 -11.35 4.94
N LEU A 263 4.46 -10.08 4.51
CA LEU A 263 5.63 -9.20 4.64
C LEU A 263 5.62 -8.44 6.00
N PRO A 264 6.77 -8.31 6.69
CA PRO A 264 6.83 -7.70 8.01
C PRO A 264 6.43 -6.21 7.96
N GLY A 265 5.50 -5.82 8.84
CA GLY A 265 4.94 -4.47 8.88
C GLY A 265 3.76 -4.23 7.93
N VAL A 266 3.45 -5.21 7.07
CA VAL A 266 2.23 -5.22 6.27
C VAL A 266 1.14 -6.01 7.02
N GLY A 267 -0.08 -5.49 6.98
CA GLY A 267 -1.30 -6.22 7.33
C GLY A 267 -2.42 -5.75 6.42
N ARG A 268 -3.62 -6.34 6.51
CA ARG A 268 -4.74 -6.11 5.58
C ARG A 268 -4.92 -4.68 5.06
N LYS A 269 -4.97 -3.65 5.93
CA LYS A 269 -5.08 -2.26 5.46
C LYS A 269 -3.93 -1.89 4.52
N THR A 270 -2.69 -2.14 4.92
CA THR A 270 -1.49 -1.86 4.12
C THR A 270 -1.51 -2.62 2.79
N ALA A 271 -1.92 -3.89 2.80
CA ALA A 271 -2.06 -4.69 1.58
C ALA A 271 -3.12 -4.10 0.64
N ASN A 272 -4.34 -3.83 1.12
CA ASN A 272 -5.42 -3.22 0.33
C ASN A 272 -5.04 -1.82 -0.22
N VAL A 273 -4.29 -1.00 0.53
CA VAL A 273 -3.76 0.30 0.03
C VAL A 273 -2.78 0.09 -1.13
N VAL A 274 -1.84 -0.84 -1.01
CA VAL A 274 -0.85 -1.12 -2.06
C VAL A 274 -1.50 -1.73 -3.30
N LEU A 275 -2.45 -2.66 -3.13
CA LEU A 275 -3.20 -3.26 -4.23
C LEU A 275 -4.03 -2.21 -4.99
N ASN A 276 -4.68 -1.28 -4.29
CA ASN A 276 -5.46 -0.21 -4.91
C ASN A 276 -4.57 0.79 -5.66
N ILE A 277 -3.55 1.35 -5.02
CA ILE A 277 -2.73 2.42 -5.62
C ILE A 277 -1.78 1.89 -6.71
N ALA A 278 -1.02 0.83 -6.44
CA ALA A 278 0.03 0.38 -7.36
C ALA A 278 -0.48 -0.53 -8.49
N PHE A 279 -1.62 -1.19 -8.30
CA PHE A 279 -2.13 -2.22 -9.23
C PHE A 279 -3.60 -2.03 -9.65
N GLY A 280 -4.26 -0.96 -9.21
CA GLY A 280 -5.63 -0.62 -9.63
C GLY A 280 -6.71 -1.56 -9.08
N ALA A 281 -6.44 -2.30 -8.00
CA ALA A 281 -7.43 -3.20 -7.42
C ALA A 281 -8.60 -2.42 -6.76
N PRO A 282 -9.86 -2.86 -6.91
CA PRO A 282 -11.03 -2.18 -6.35
C PRO A 282 -11.22 -2.41 -4.82
N THR A 283 -10.13 -2.54 -4.06
CA THR A 283 -10.13 -2.85 -2.62
C THR A 283 -10.18 -1.60 -1.74
N ILE A 284 -11.06 -1.57 -0.75
CA ILE A 284 -11.36 -0.33 0.02
C ILE A 284 -10.79 -0.39 1.44
N ALA A 285 -9.55 0.06 1.60
CA ALA A 285 -8.80 -0.04 2.87
C ALA A 285 -9.35 0.89 3.99
N VAL A 286 -10.18 0.36 4.88
CA VAL A 286 -10.83 1.16 5.94
C VAL A 286 -9.87 1.59 7.05
N ASP A 287 -9.95 2.87 7.43
CA ASP A 287 -9.23 3.44 8.57
C ASP A 287 -10.08 4.39 9.41
N THR A 288 -9.48 5.15 10.31
CA THR A 288 -10.19 6.08 11.21
C THR A 288 -10.95 7.19 10.50
N HIS A 289 -10.60 7.54 9.25
CA HIS A 289 -11.32 8.49 8.42
C HIS A 289 -12.47 7.80 7.68
N LEU A 290 -12.20 6.72 6.94
CA LEU A 290 -13.26 5.97 6.23
C LEU A 290 -14.33 5.43 7.19
N PHE A 291 -13.92 4.83 8.31
CA PHE A 291 -14.82 4.32 9.35
C PHE A 291 -15.72 5.43 9.93
N ARG A 292 -15.19 6.64 10.09
CA ARG A 292 -15.96 7.80 10.58
C ARG A 292 -16.89 8.36 9.51
N VAL A 293 -16.44 8.46 8.26
CA VAL A 293 -17.27 8.93 7.14
C VAL A 293 -18.44 7.97 6.96
N ALA A 294 -18.18 6.67 6.76
CA ALA A 294 -19.20 5.67 6.47
C ALA A 294 -20.26 5.54 7.58
N ASN A 295 -19.86 5.60 8.86
CA ASN A 295 -20.80 5.61 9.99
C ASN A 295 -21.55 6.94 10.17
N ARG A 296 -20.95 8.10 9.88
CA ARG A 296 -21.66 9.40 9.96
C ARG A 296 -22.63 9.59 8.80
N THR A 297 -22.23 9.28 7.57
CA THR A 297 -23.02 9.65 6.39
C THR A 297 -24.24 8.76 6.18
N GLY A 298 -24.18 7.48 6.55
CA GLY A 298 -25.15 6.46 6.13
C GLY A 298 -24.68 5.61 4.94
N LEU A 299 -23.45 5.83 4.44
CA LEU A 299 -22.87 5.09 3.31
C LEU A 299 -22.62 3.61 3.61
N ALA A 300 -21.99 3.31 4.75
CA ALA A 300 -21.78 1.93 5.23
C ALA A 300 -21.56 1.92 6.75
N PRO A 301 -22.61 2.10 7.56
CA PRO A 301 -22.51 2.01 9.02
C PRO A 301 -22.09 0.60 9.45
N GLY A 302 -21.19 0.50 10.42
CA GLY A 302 -20.67 -0.78 10.89
C GLY A 302 -19.82 -0.65 12.16
N PRO A 303 -19.90 -1.60 13.11
CA PRO A 303 -19.24 -1.51 14.42
C PRO A 303 -17.73 -1.83 14.37
N THR A 304 -17.23 -2.39 13.28
CA THR A 304 -15.81 -2.75 13.10
C THR A 304 -15.30 -2.27 11.73
N PRO A 305 -13.99 -2.03 11.56
CA PRO A 305 -13.43 -1.68 10.26
C PRO A 305 -13.75 -2.70 9.16
N LEU A 306 -13.75 -4.00 9.49
CA LEU A 306 -14.09 -5.07 8.54
C LEU A 306 -15.57 -5.05 8.12
N ALA A 307 -16.50 -4.75 9.04
CA ALA A 307 -17.91 -4.59 8.70
C ALA A 307 -18.14 -3.39 7.77
N VAL A 308 -17.38 -2.31 7.96
CA VAL A 308 -17.38 -1.14 7.06
C VAL A 308 -16.68 -1.44 5.73
N GLU A 309 -15.59 -2.24 5.72
CA GLU A 309 -14.86 -2.66 4.51
C GLU A 309 -15.79 -3.42 3.57
N LEU A 310 -16.39 -4.50 4.07
CA LEU A 310 -17.38 -5.29 3.34
C LEU A 310 -18.63 -4.47 2.96
N GLY A 311 -19.08 -3.57 3.84
CA GLY A 311 -20.21 -2.68 3.58
C GLY A 311 -19.94 -1.60 2.52
N LEU A 312 -18.69 -1.19 2.31
CA LEU A 312 -18.30 -0.28 1.23
C LEU A 312 -18.14 -1.07 -0.08
N GLU A 313 -17.46 -2.22 -0.04
CA GLU A 313 -17.20 -3.07 -1.21
C GLU A 313 -18.49 -3.66 -1.82
N ALA A 314 -19.51 -3.92 -0.99
CA ALA A 314 -20.81 -4.44 -1.45
C ALA A 314 -21.76 -3.35 -1.99
N ARG A 315 -21.59 -2.07 -1.62
CA ARG A 315 -22.60 -1.01 -1.86
C ARG A 315 -22.16 0.12 -2.78
N ILE A 316 -20.86 0.29 -2.99
CA ILE A 316 -20.33 1.28 -3.94
C ILE A 316 -20.37 0.67 -5.35
N PRO A 317 -21.00 1.32 -6.35
CA PRO A 317 -21.01 0.80 -7.73
C PRO A 317 -19.60 0.59 -8.29
N ASP A 318 -19.38 -0.50 -9.03
CA ASP A 318 -18.04 -0.93 -9.47
C ASP A 318 -17.23 0.16 -10.19
N ARG A 319 -17.89 1.01 -10.99
CA ARG A 319 -17.26 2.14 -11.70
C ARG A 319 -16.46 3.07 -10.78
N PHE A 320 -16.88 3.20 -9.52
CA PHE A 320 -16.28 4.10 -8.54
C PHE A 320 -15.22 3.42 -7.65
N LYS A 321 -15.23 2.08 -7.52
CA LYS A 321 -14.46 1.37 -6.47
C LYS A 321 -12.95 1.64 -6.52
N LEU A 322 -12.40 1.86 -7.72
CA LEU A 322 -10.98 2.22 -7.92
C LEU A 322 -10.58 3.49 -7.15
N HIS A 323 -11.39 4.54 -7.23
CA HIS A 323 -11.10 5.85 -6.65
C HIS A 323 -11.83 6.10 -5.31
N ALA A 324 -12.83 5.29 -4.96
CA ALA A 324 -13.62 5.39 -3.75
C ALA A 324 -12.79 5.45 -2.46
N HIS A 325 -11.70 4.68 -2.36
CA HIS A 325 -10.81 4.77 -1.20
C HIS A 325 -10.25 6.20 -1.03
N HIS A 326 -9.76 6.80 -2.12
CA HIS A 326 -9.12 8.11 -2.14
C HIS A 326 -10.11 9.25 -1.88
N TRP A 327 -11.27 9.24 -2.53
CA TRP A 327 -12.33 10.23 -2.24
C TRP A 327 -12.74 10.21 -0.76
N LEU A 328 -12.92 9.03 -0.16
CA LEU A 328 -13.36 8.90 1.23
C LEU A 328 -12.26 9.26 2.25
N ILE A 329 -10.98 8.95 2.00
CA ILE A 329 -9.88 9.39 2.90
C ILE A 329 -9.68 10.90 2.83
N LEU A 330 -9.66 11.50 1.64
CA LEU A 330 -9.48 12.95 1.45
C LEU A 330 -10.66 13.73 2.04
N HIS A 331 -11.90 13.30 1.76
CA HIS A 331 -13.10 13.88 2.36
C HIS A 331 -13.11 13.73 3.89
N GLY A 332 -12.79 12.54 4.40
CA GLY A 332 -12.69 12.30 5.84
C GLY A 332 -11.56 13.08 6.51
N ARG A 333 -10.50 13.44 5.79
CA ARG A 333 -9.34 14.20 6.28
C ARG A 333 -9.60 15.70 6.32
N TYR A 334 -10.13 16.28 5.24
CA TYR A 334 -10.25 17.73 5.11
C TYR A 334 -11.67 18.29 5.34
N ILE A 335 -12.73 17.50 5.20
CA ILE A 335 -14.13 17.96 5.33
C ILE A 335 -14.80 17.33 6.56
N CYS A 336 -14.98 16.00 6.57
CA CYS A 336 -15.60 15.25 7.67
C CYS A 336 -14.58 14.94 8.80
N LYS A 337 -13.96 16.00 9.33
CA LYS A 337 -12.98 15.96 10.42
C LYS A 337 -13.58 15.36 11.70
N ALA A 338 -12.73 14.74 12.53
CA ALA A 338 -13.18 14.11 13.78
C ALA A 338 -13.83 15.14 14.72
N SER A 339 -13.09 16.22 15.04
CA SER A 339 -13.61 17.42 15.68
C SER A 339 -13.91 18.49 14.62
N ARG A 340 -14.97 19.29 14.82
CA ARG A 340 -15.42 20.40 13.96
C ARG A 340 -15.37 20.06 12.44
N PRO A 341 -16.17 19.07 11.96
CA PRO A 341 -16.34 18.84 10.53
C PRO A 341 -16.98 20.06 9.86
N GLU A 342 -16.65 20.28 8.59
CA GLU A 342 -17.00 21.47 7.83
C GLU A 342 -18.24 21.25 6.96
N CYS A 343 -19.41 21.01 7.59
CA CYS A 343 -20.61 20.63 6.85
C CYS A 343 -21.11 21.75 5.92
N GLY A 344 -20.89 23.03 6.27
CA GLY A 344 -21.21 24.17 5.41
C GLY A 344 -20.48 24.23 4.06
N ARG A 345 -19.40 23.46 3.85
CA ARG A 345 -18.74 23.31 2.54
C ARG A 345 -18.62 21.84 2.07
N CYS A 346 -19.50 20.99 2.57
CA CYS A 346 -19.50 19.56 2.28
C CYS A 346 -20.38 19.25 1.07
N ILE A 347 -19.79 18.74 -0.02
CA ILE A 347 -20.49 18.42 -1.29
C ILE A 347 -21.58 17.33 -1.16
N ILE A 348 -21.70 16.68 -0.01
CA ILE A 348 -22.70 15.67 0.34
C ILE A 348 -23.44 16.02 1.65
N ALA A 349 -23.53 17.31 2.00
CA ALA A 349 -24.14 17.79 3.24
C ALA A 349 -25.65 17.52 3.33
N ASP A 350 -26.34 17.59 2.20
CA ASP A 350 -27.71 17.19 1.95
C ASP A 350 -27.90 15.69 2.20
N LEU A 351 -27.14 14.85 1.49
CA LEU A 351 -27.25 13.38 1.55
C LEU A 351 -26.88 12.84 2.93
N CYS A 352 -25.84 13.38 3.57
CA CYS A 352 -25.32 12.92 4.86
C CYS A 352 -26.41 12.80 5.95
N ARG A 353 -26.50 11.66 6.62
CA ARG A 353 -27.53 11.39 7.65
C ARG A 353 -27.11 11.71 9.09
N TRP A 354 -25.89 12.19 9.32
CA TRP A 354 -25.40 12.57 10.65
C TRP A 354 -26.27 13.70 11.25
N PRO A 355 -26.75 13.61 12.50
CA PRO A 355 -27.61 14.64 13.08
C PRO A 355 -26.87 15.90 13.54
N GLU A 356 -25.61 15.78 14.00
CA GLU A 356 -24.83 16.90 14.56
C GLU A 356 -24.12 17.79 13.50
N LYS A 357 -24.72 17.95 12.31
CA LYS A 357 -24.15 18.79 11.23
C LYS A 357 -23.87 20.22 11.74
N ARG A 358 -22.77 20.81 11.27
CA ARG A 358 -22.36 22.18 11.60
C ARG A 358 -22.19 23.00 10.34
N PHE A 359 -23.15 23.89 10.13
CA PHE A 359 -23.14 24.94 9.12
C PHE A 359 -22.54 26.19 9.75
#